data_AF-A0A1F9U0Q7-F1
#
_entry.id   AF-A0A1F9U0Q7-F1
#
_cell.length_a   1.000
_cell.length_b   1.000
_cell.length_c   1.000
_cell.angle_alpha   90.00
_cell.angle_beta   90.00
_cell.angle_gamma   90.00
#
_symmetry.space_group_name_H-M   'P 1'
#
loop_
_entity.id
_entity.type
_entity.pdbx_description
1 polymer ?
#
loop_
_entity_poly.entity_id
_entity_poly.type
_entity_poly.pdbx_seq_one_letter_code
_entity_poly.pdbx_strand_id
1 'polypeptide(L)'
;MPFSALERVLALVLLSPVLLYLVHIPVSRSFRGPPPQAVLTVLILLFQPATLALAWLLIRGSSPPGTQNILALAYALLVNLSTGYVYFFVFSMGETARRIRLLHEIRDSGVPSSYSEEDVLDTRLKRLRELGQISFDGQRYRLRGKVLYRGALLVAAWRKILGLK
;
A
#
# COMPACT_ATOMS: atom_id res chain seq x y z
N MET A 1 -23.96 7.52 28.72
CA MET A 1 -22.79 8.02 29.49
C MET A 1 -21.77 8.52 28.50
N PRO A 2 -21.23 9.75 28.60
CA PRO A 2 -20.22 10.22 27.68
C PRO A 2 -18.94 9.40 27.86
N PHE A 3 -18.37 8.89 26.76
CA PHE A 3 -17.11 8.14 26.77
C PHE A 3 -16.00 8.94 27.48
N SER A 4 -15.18 8.25 28.27
CA SER A 4 -13.96 8.82 28.84
C SER A 4 -12.98 9.22 27.72
N ALA A 5 -12.04 10.12 28.03
CA ALA A 5 -11.09 10.60 27.03
C ALA A 5 -10.19 9.48 26.47
N LEU A 6 -9.83 8.50 27.31
CA LEU A 6 -9.08 7.32 26.90
C LEU A 6 -9.89 6.42 25.96
N GLU A 7 -11.17 6.20 26.25
CA GLU A 7 -12.07 5.43 25.36
C GLU A 7 -12.17 6.08 23.98
N ARG A 8 -12.19 7.41 23.91
CA ARG A 8 -12.20 8.13 22.62
C ARG A 8 -10.90 7.95 21.84
N VAL A 9 -9.74 7.95 22.51
CA VAL A 9 -8.45 7.67 21.86
C VAL A 9 -8.39 6.22 21.38
N LEU A 10 -8.85 5.27 22.19
CA LEU A 10 -8.93 3.86 21.79
C LEU A 10 -9.85 3.68 20.58
N ALA A 11 -11.03 4.30 20.59
CA ALA A 11 -11.93 4.30 19.44
C ALA A 11 -11.28 4.90 18.19
N LEU A 12 -10.55 6.02 18.34
CA LEU A 12 -9.81 6.63 17.24
C LEU A 12 -8.75 5.68 16.67
N VAL A 13 -7.96 5.02 17.52
CA VAL A 13 -6.94 4.05 17.10
C VAL A 13 -7.55 2.84 16.41
N LEU A 14 -8.69 2.33 16.90
CA LEU A 14 -9.40 1.21 16.27
C LEU A 14 -10.02 1.58 14.91
N LEU A 15 -10.46 2.83 14.75
CA LEU A 15 -11.04 3.33 13.50
C LEU A 15 -9.97 3.83 12.51
N SER A 16 -8.75 4.10 12.98
CA SER A 16 -7.65 4.64 12.18
C SER A 16 -7.31 3.81 10.92
N PRO A 17 -7.33 2.46 10.92
CA PRO A 17 -7.07 1.68 9.71
C PRO A 17 -8.17 1.87 8.67
N VAL A 18 -9.43 1.95 9.12
CA VAL A 18 -10.59 2.16 8.25
C VAL A 18 -10.53 3.55 7.64
N LEU A 19 -10.22 4.57 8.44
CA LEU A 19 -10.05 5.94 7.96
C LEU A 19 -8.90 6.04 6.94
N LEU A 20 -7.76 5.41 7.22
CA LEU A 20 -6.63 5.35 6.29
C LEU A 20 -7.04 4.72 4.96
N TYR A 21 -7.82 3.63 4.99
CA TYR A 21 -8.33 2.96 3.80
C TYR A 21 -9.28 3.84 2.99
N LEU A 22 -10.24 4.48 3.67
CA LEU A 22 -11.22 5.37 3.06
C LEU A 22 -10.57 6.60 2.40
N VAL A 23 -9.44 7.08 2.92
CA VAL A 23 -8.67 8.16 2.30
C VAL A 23 -7.76 7.63 1.18
N HIS A 24 -7.15 6.45 1.35
CA HIS A 24 -6.23 5.90 0.36
C HIS A 24 -6.92 5.59 -0.99
N ILE A 25 -8.14 5.06 -0.98
CA ILE A 25 -8.89 4.73 -2.21
C ILE A 25 -9.08 5.96 -3.12
N PRO A 26 -9.71 7.07 -2.68
CA PRO A 26 -9.93 8.23 -3.54
C PRO A 26 -8.61 8.89 -3.95
N VAL A 27 -7.64 9.00 -3.04
CA VAL A 27 -6.34 9.61 -3.35
C VAL A 27 -5.59 8.80 -4.42
N SER A 28 -5.53 7.47 -4.27
CA SER A 28 -4.88 6.61 -5.28
C SER A 28 -5.59 6.61 -6.63
N ARG A 29 -6.92 6.86 -6.67
CA ARG A 29 -7.68 7.01 -7.92
C ARG A 29 -7.45 8.37 -8.60
N SER A 30 -7.32 9.44 -7.80
CA SER A 30 -7.11 10.80 -8.30
C SER A 30 -5.66 11.03 -8.76
N PHE A 31 -4.67 10.45 -8.08
CA PHE A 31 -3.27 10.58 -8.43
C PHE A 31 -2.79 9.44 -9.34
N ARG A 32 -2.80 9.68 -10.65
CA ARG A 32 -2.40 8.68 -11.66
C ARG A 32 -0.89 8.65 -11.96
N GLY A 33 -0.10 9.62 -11.51
CA GLY A 33 1.33 9.73 -11.82
C GLY A 33 2.24 8.77 -11.01
N PRO A 34 2.41 9.00 -9.70
CA PRO A 34 3.34 8.22 -8.88
C PRO A 34 2.93 6.74 -8.76
N PRO A 35 3.88 5.85 -8.41
CA PRO A 35 3.54 4.46 -8.11
C PRO A 35 2.60 4.41 -6.89
N PRO A 36 1.57 3.54 -6.89
CA PRO A 36 0.58 3.48 -5.80
C PRO A 36 1.19 3.28 -4.41
N GLN A 37 2.31 2.56 -4.34
CA GLN A 37 3.07 2.35 -3.09
C GLN A 37 3.64 3.66 -2.53
N ALA A 38 4.10 4.58 -3.39
CA ALA A 38 4.63 5.87 -2.93
C ALA A 38 3.51 6.77 -2.41
N VAL A 39 2.35 6.79 -3.07
CA VAL A 39 1.14 7.48 -2.58
C VAL A 39 0.78 6.97 -1.20
N LEU A 40 0.77 5.65 -1.01
CA LEU A 40 0.48 5.03 0.27
C LEU A 40 1.49 5.40 1.36
N THR A 41 2.80 5.37 1.06
CA THR A 41 3.83 5.78 2.02
C THR A 41 3.63 7.22 2.48
N VAL A 42 3.42 8.16 1.55
CA VAL A 42 3.15 9.56 1.90
C VAL A 42 1.89 9.68 2.74
N LEU A 43 0.83 8.96 2.38
CA LEU A 43 -0.42 8.95 3.12
C LEU A 43 -0.22 8.48 4.57
N ILE A 44 0.48 7.36 4.77
CA ILE A 44 0.78 6.81 6.09
C ILE A 44 1.58 7.82 6.93
N LEU A 45 2.59 8.47 6.33
CA LEU A 45 3.41 9.46 7.02
C LEU A 45 2.62 10.70 7.44
N LEU A 46 1.71 11.19 6.59
CA LEU A 46 0.84 12.33 6.90
C LEU A 46 -0.29 11.96 7.89
N PHE A 47 -0.71 10.70 7.90
CA PHE A 47 -1.75 10.22 8.80
C PHE A 47 -1.29 10.15 10.26
N GLN A 48 0.01 9.94 10.53
CA GLN A 48 0.54 9.91 11.89
C GLN A 48 0.38 11.23 12.65
N PRO A 49 0.86 12.40 12.17
CA PRO A 49 0.67 13.66 12.86
C PRO A 49 -0.80 14.05 12.96
N ALA A 50 -1.63 13.71 11.95
CA ALA A 50 -3.06 14.00 11.98
C ALA A 50 -3.80 13.23 13.08
N THR A 51 -3.53 11.92 13.21
CA THR A 51 -4.13 11.09 14.27
C THR A 51 -3.63 11.48 15.66
N LEU A 52 -2.35 11.85 15.80
CA LEU A 52 -1.79 12.37 17.04
C LEU A 52 -2.40 13.72 17.45
N ALA A 53 -2.56 14.64 16.50
CA ALA A 53 -3.21 15.92 16.78
C ALA A 53 -4.65 15.72 17.24
N LEU A 54 -5.40 14.81 16.60
CA LEU A 54 -6.77 14.49 17.01
C LEU A 54 -6.81 13.81 18.39
N ALA A 55 -5.91 12.86 18.65
CA ALA A 55 -5.79 12.22 19.96
C ALA A 55 -5.48 13.24 21.06
N TRP A 56 -4.59 14.21 20.80
CA TRP A 56 -4.30 15.31 21.72
C TRP A 56 -5.53 16.17 22.00
N LEU A 57 -6.29 16.54 20.96
CA LEU A 57 -7.53 17.31 21.12
C LEU A 57 -8.58 16.59 21.98
N LEU A 58 -8.61 15.26 21.93
CA LEU A 58 -9.54 14.43 22.72
C LEU A 58 -9.16 14.35 24.20
N ILE A 59 -7.86 14.43 24.54
CA ILE A 59 -7.38 14.22 25.91
C ILE A 59 -6.95 15.51 26.64
N ARG A 60 -6.67 16.61 25.93
CA ARG A 60 -6.13 17.86 26.50
C ARG A 60 -6.97 18.50 27.62
N GLY A 61 -8.27 18.20 27.69
CA GLY A 61 -9.18 18.71 28.72
C GLY A 61 -9.47 17.74 29.88
N SER A 62 -8.73 16.63 29.96
CA SER A 62 -9.03 15.51 30.87
C SER A 62 -8.03 15.44 32.01
N SER A 63 -8.51 15.27 33.24
CA SER A 63 -7.71 15.01 34.44
C SER A 63 -7.68 13.50 34.73
N PRO A 64 -6.56 12.92 35.24
CA PRO A 64 -5.36 13.58 35.73
C PRO A 64 -4.27 13.80 34.65
N PRO A 65 -3.42 14.84 34.79
CA PRO A 65 -2.49 15.26 33.75
C PRO A 65 -1.13 14.55 33.83
N GLY A 66 -0.48 14.41 32.67
CA GLY A 66 0.94 14.07 32.53
C GLY A 66 1.17 12.68 31.92
N THR A 67 1.54 11.72 32.75
CA THR A 67 2.07 10.42 32.30
C THR A 67 1.06 9.58 31.51
N GLN A 68 -0.20 9.53 31.93
CA GLN A 68 -1.23 8.73 31.24
C GLN A 68 -1.53 9.27 29.84
N ASN A 69 -1.55 10.59 29.67
CA ASN A 69 -1.76 11.22 28.36
C ASN A 69 -0.57 10.98 27.42
N ILE A 70 0.66 11.06 27.95
CA ILE A 70 1.87 10.74 27.18
C ILE A 70 1.87 9.27 26.74
N LEU A 71 1.54 8.35 27.65
CA LEU A 71 1.44 6.93 27.34
C LEU A 71 0.33 6.64 26.32
N ALA A 72 -0.82 7.32 26.41
CA ALA A 72 -1.90 7.19 25.43
C ALA A 72 -1.48 7.67 24.04
N LEU A 73 -0.76 8.79 23.94
CA LEU A 73 -0.23 9.29 22.67
C LEU A 73 0.86 8.37 22.11
N ALA A 74 1.77 7.88 22.95
CA ALA A 74 2.80 6.93 22.55
C ALA A 74 2.17 5.62 22.04
N TYR A 75 1.16 5.11 22.75
CA TYR A 75 0.38 3.95 22.33
C TYR A 75 -0.29 4.19 20.97
N ALA A 76 -0.99 5.32 20.80
CA ALA A 76 -1.63 5.68 19.54
C ALA A 76 -0.63 5.75 18.38
N LEU A 77 0.53 6.37 18.60
CA LEU A 77 1.61 6.43 17.61
C LEU A 77 2.11 5.04 17.21
N LEU A 78 2.43 4.19 18.18
CA LEU A 78 2.95 2.85 17.92
C LEU A 78 1.94 1.99 17.16
N VAL A 79 0.67 1.98 17.60
CA VAL A 79 -0.37 1.18 16.94
C VAL A 79 -0.64 1.70 15.53
N ASN A 80 -0.70 3.02 15.32
CA ASN A 80 -0.91 3.58 13.99
C ASN A 80 0.29 3.36 13.06
N LEU A 81 1.53 3.37 13.56
CA LEU A 81 2.72 3.01 12.80
C LEU A 81 2.71 1.53 12.41
N SER A 82 2.45 0.64 13.37
CA SER A 82 2.36 -0.81 13.11
C SER A 82 1.25 -1.12 12.09
N THR A 83 0.08 -0.49 12.24
CA THR A 83 -1.04 -0.64 11.30
C THR A 83 -0.65 -0.14 9.91
N GLY A 84 -0.05 1.05 9.82
CA GLY A 84 0.42 1.61 8.55
C GLY A 84 1.44 0.70 7.87
N TYR A 85 2.38 0.15 8.64
CA TYR A 85 3.38 -0.80 8.14
C TYR A 85 2.75 -2.09 7.60
N VAL A 86 1.86 -2.71 8.36
CA VAL A 86 1.14 -3.92 7.93
C VAL A 86 0.34 -3.63 6.66
N TYR A 87 -0.36 -2.50 6.60
CA TYR A 87 -1.14 -2.12 5.44
C TYR A 87 -0.26 -1.89 4.20
N PHE A 88 0.88 -1.18 4.36
CA PHE A 88 1.86 -1.01 3.31
C PHE A 88 2.39 -2.34 2.78
N PHE A 89 2.70 -3.27 3.67
CA PHE A 89 3.23 -4.58 3.30
C PHE A 89 2.22 -5.42 2.52
N VAL A 90 0.98 -5.51 3.02
CA VAL A 90 -0.12 -6.22 2.33
C VAL A 90 -0.39 -5.62 0.96
N PHE A 91 -0.48 -4.29 0.87
CA PHE A 91 -0.71 -3.60 -0.40
C PHE A 91 0.45 -3.84 -1.37
N SER A 92 1.69 -3.74 -0.90
CA SER A 92 2.88 -3.94 -1.73
C SER A 92 2.99 -5.37 -2.25
N MET A 93 2.65 -6.37 -1.42
CA MET A 93 2.56 -7.76 -1.85
C MET A 93 1.45 -7.97 -2.89
N GLY A 94 0.28 -7.35 -2.72
CA GLY A 94 -0.81 -7.40 -3.69
C GLY A 94 -0.42 -6.83 -5.06
N GLU A 95 0.25 -5.68 -5.08
CA GLU A 95 0.79 -5.06 -6.30
C GLU A 95 1.86 -5.93 -6.95
N THR A 96 2.75 -6.52 -6.15
CA THR A 96 3.80 -7.43 -6.63
C THR A 96 3.20 -8.67 -7.27
N ALA A 97 2.19 -9.29 -6.63
CA ALA A 97 1.49 -10.45 -7.17
C ALA A 97 0.77 -10.11 -8.49
N ARG A 98 0.13 -8.94 -8.59
CA ARG A 98 -0.50 -8.47 -9.84
C ARG A 98 0.52 -8.30 -10.95
N ARG A 99 1.69 -7.74 -10.66
CA ARG A 99 2.80 -7.61 -11.64
C ARG A 99 3.30 -8.96 -12.10
N ILE A 100 3.54 -9.91 -11.19
CA ILE A 100 3.99 -11.26 -11.53
C ILE A 100 2.97 -11.97 -12.42
N ARG A 101 1.67 -11.89 -12.10
CA ARG A 101 0.60 -12.45 -12.95
C ARG A 101 0.63 -11.86 -14.36
N LEU A 102 0.72 -10.54 -14.48
CA LEU A 102 0.80 -9.87 -15.78
C LEU A 102 2.03 -10.33 -16.59
N LEU A 103 3.20 -10.47 -15.94
CA LEU A 103 4.40 -10.95 -16.62
C LEU A 103 4.26 -12.40 -17.10
N HIS A 104 3.56 -13.24 -16.34
CA HIS A 104 3.29 -14.62 -16.73
C HIS A 104 2.32 -14.69 -17.91
N GLU A 105 1.28 -13.84 -17.92
CA GLU A 105 0.31 -13.74 -19.00
C GLU A 105 0.97 -13.23 -20.30
N ILE A 106 1.78 -12.17 -20.23
CA ILE A 106 2.55 -11.68 -21.38
C ILE A 106 3.49 -12.75 -21.94
N ARG A 107 4.11 -13.56 -21.07
CA ARG A 107 5.02 -14.64 -21.49
C ARG A 107 4.30 -15.76 -22.22
N ASP A 108 3.14 -16.17 -21.72
CA ASP A 108 2.47 -17.39 -22.20
C ASP A 108 1.55 -17.13 -23.41
N SER A 109 0.90 -15.96 -23.50
CA SER A 109 -0.08 -15.65 -24.56
C SER A 109 0.30 -14.49 -25.48
N GLY A 110 1.43 -13.81 -25.24
CA GLY A 110 1.63 -12.46 -25.79
C GLY A 110 0.69 -11.46 -25.13
N VAL A 111 0.66 -10.20 -25.58
CA VAL A 111 -0.24 -9.17 -25.02
C VAL A 111 -1.69 -9.58 -25.30
N PRO A 112 -2.53 -9.82 -24.27
CA PRO A 112 -3.91 -10.26 -24.48
C PRO A 112 -4.76 -9.17 -25.13
N SER A 113 -5.44 -9.53 -26.23
CA SER A 113 -6.33 -8.67 -27.01
C SER A 113 -7.59 -8.20 -26.25
N SER A 114 -7.88 -8.80 -25.10
CA SER A 114 -9.03 -8.48 -24.24
C SER A 114 -8.84 -7.23 -23.36
N TYR A 115 -7.63 -6.65 -23.33
CA TYR A 115 -7.36 -5.39 -22.63
C TYR A 115 -7.69 -4.20 -23.54
N SER A 116 -8.98 -3.94 -23.74
CA SER A 116 -9.51 -2.81 -24.51
C SER A 116 -9.46 -1.46 -23.78
N GLU A 117 -8.33 -1.16 -23.14
CA GLU A 117 -8.00 0.19 -22.67
C GLU A 117 -6.54 0.45 -23.06
N GLU A 118 -6.34 0.77 -24.35
CA GLU A 118 -5.03 1.10 -24.93
C GLU A 118 -4.27 2.14 -24.08
N ASP A 119 -4.98 3.06 -23.43
CA ASP A 119 -4.39 4.06 -22.52
C ASP A 119 -3.83 3.48 -21.21
N VAL A 120 -4.49 2.48 -20.61
CA VAL A 120 -4.04 1.89 -19.33
C VAL A 120 -2.86 0.96 -19.55
N LEU A 121 -2.87 0.23 -20.67
CA LEU A 121 -1.74 -0.63 -21.04
C LEU A 121 -0.53 0.22 -21.44
N ASP A 122 -0.71 1.27 -22.24
CA ASP A 122 0.40 2.12 -22.68
C ASP A 122 1.02 2.88 -21.50
N THR A 123 0.20 3.41 -20.58
CA THR A 123 0.73 4.07 -19.36
C THR A 123 1.52 3.09 -18.47
N ARG A 124 1.11 1.82 -18.40
CA ARG A 124 1.78 0.79 -17.58
C ARG A 124 3.03 0.22 -18.29
N LEU A 125 2.97 0.02 -19.60
CA LEU A 125 4.09 -0.40 -20.44
C LEU A 125 5.15 0.70 -20.51
N LYS A 126 4.74 1.96 -20.64
CA LYS A 126 5.61 3.13 -20.57
C LYS A 126 6.33 3.20 -19.22
N ARG A 127 5.63 3.01 -18.10
CA ARG A 127 6.29 2.89 -16.78
C ARG A 127 7.24 1.71 -16.68
N LEU A 128 6.88 0.54 -17.21
CA LEU A 128 7.76 -0.63 -17.21
C LEU A 128 9.02 -0.42 -18.08
N ARG A 129 8.89 0.35 -19.17
CA ARG A 129 10.01 0.78 -20.02
C ARG A 129 10.88 1.84 -19.34
N GLU A 130 10.28 2.85 -18.72
CA GLU A 130 10.96 3.89 -17.93
C GLU A 130 11.71 3.29 -16.73
N LEU A 131 11.16 2.25 -16.11
CA LEU A 131 11.82 1.46 -15.05
C LEU A 131 12.88 0.48 -15.59
N GLY A 132 13.13 0.44 -16.91
CA GLY A 132 14.14 -0.40 -17.54
C GLY A 132 13.84 -1.91 -17.49
N GLN A 133 12.60 -2.31 -17.17
CA GLN A 133 12.22 -3.70 -16.96
C GLN A 133 11.84 -4.42 -18.26
N ILE A 134 11.42 -3.68 -19.28
CA ILE A 134 11.11 -4.18 -20.62
C ILE A 134 11.80 -3.33 -21.70
N SER A 135 12.32 -3.97 -22.75
CA SER A 135 12.77 -3.29 -23.97
C SER A 135 11.89 -3.69 -25.15
N PHE A 136 11.45 -2.71 -25.93
CA PHE A 136 10.69 -2.94 -27.15
C PHE A 136 11.66 -3.08 -28.34
N ASP A 137 11.62 -4.23 -29.01
CA ASP A 137 12.51 -4.60 -30.12
C ASP A 137 11.78 -4.53 -31.48
N GLY A 138 10.98 -3.47 -31.68
CA GLY A 138 10.26 -3.21 -32.93
C GLY A 138 9.04 -4.12 -33.22
N GLN A 139 9.01 -5.36 -32.74
CA GLN A 139 7.86 -6.27 -32.89
C GLN A 139 7.47 -7.03 -31.62
N ARG A 140 8.34 -7.08 -30.58
CA ARG A 140 8.06 -7.80 -29.33
C ARG A 140 8.65 -7.07 -28.12
N TYR A 141 7.94 -7.10 -26.99
CA TYR A 141 8.46 -6.66 -25.69
C TYR A 141 9.32 -7.78 -25.10
N ARG A 142 10.59 -7.50 -24.79
CA ARG A 142 11.49 -8.43 -24.08
C ARG A 142 11.75 -7.94 -22.66
N LEU A 143 11.71 -8.86 -21.70
CA LEU A 143 12.03 -8.59 -20.29
C LEU A 143 13.54 -8.40 -20.11
N ARG A 144 13.96 -7.26 -19.55
CA ARG A 144 15.37 -6.92 -19.32
C ARG A 144 15.80 -7.08 -17.86
N GLY A 145 14.85 -7.06 -16.91
CA GLY A 145 15.13 -7.06 -15.46
C GLY A 145 15.31 -8.44 -14.83
N LYS A 146 16.56 -8.88 -14.61
CA LYS A 146 16.90 -10.16 -13.93
C LYS A 146 16.38 -10.26 -12.49
N VAL A 147 16.19 -9.13 -11.79
CA VAL A 147 15.76 -9.09 -10.38
C VAL A 147 14.29 -9.49 -10.22
N LEU A 148 13.39 -8.95 -11.07
CA LEU A 148 11.97 -9.30 -11.01
C LEU A 148 11.72 -10.75 -11.41
N TYR A 149 12.48 -11.26 -12.39
CA TYR A 149 12.43 -12.66 -12.78
C TYR A 149 12.81 -13.58 -11.62
N ARG A 150 13.88 -13.25 -10.87
CA ARG A 150 14.29 -13.99 -9.67
C ARG A 150 13.23 -13.93 -8.57
N GLY A 151 12.60 -12.77 -8.35
CA GLY A 151 11.48 -12.63 -7.42
C GLY A 151 10.27 -13.49 -7.81
N ALA A 152 9.90 -13.51 -9.09
CA ALA A 152 8.84 -14.38 -9.60
C ALA A 152 9.18 -15.87 -9.45
N LEU A 153 10.45 -16.25 -9.64
CA LEU A 153 10.92 -17.63 -9.47
C LEU A 153 10.85 -18.08 -8.00
N LEU A 154 11.21 -17.20 -7.07
CA LEU A 154 11.08 -17.44 -5.63
C LEU A 154 9.62 -17.61 -5.21
N VAL A 155 8.72 -16.75 -5.70
CA VAL A 155 7.27 -16.88 -5.43
C VAL A 155 6.71 -18.16 -6.05
N ALA A 156 7.15 -18.55 -7.24
CA ALA A 156 6.75 -19.81 -7.88
C ALA A 156 7.26 -21.05 -7.11
N ALA A 157 8.49 -20.99 -6.57
CA ALA A 157 9.02 -22.02 -5.70
C ALA A 157 8.23 -22.10 -4.38
N TRP A 158 7.90 -20.95 -3.79
CA TRP A 158 7.10 -20.87 -2.57
C TRP A 158 5.67 -21.40 -2.77
N ARG A 159 5.07 -21.14 -3.94
CA ARG A 159 3.77 -21.68 -4.34
C ARG A 159 3.78 -23.21 -4.42
N LYS A 160 4.86 -23.82 -4.93
CA LYS A 160 5.06 -25.28 -4.94
C LYS A 160 5.17 -25.86 -3.53
N ILE A 161 5.88 -25.19 -2.63
CA ILE A 161 6.05 -25.63 -1.24
C ILE A 161 4.71 -25.58 -0.49
N LEU A 162 3.89 -24.56 -0.75
CA LEU A 162 2.58 -24.37 -0.11
C LEU A 162 1.45 -25.24 -0.71
N GLY A 163 1.71 -26.02 -1.76
CA GLY A 163 0.69 -26.90 -2.36
C GLY A 163 -0.48 -26.18 -3.03
N LEU A 164 -0.36 -24.86 -3.26
CA LEU A 164 -1.38 -24.05 -3.90
C LEU A 164 -1.32 -24.30 -5.41
N LYS A 165 -2.38 -24.92 -5.97
CA LYS A 165 -2.54 -25.16 -7.41
C LYS A 165 -2.74 -23.85 -8.17
#